data_AF-A0A350UY11-F1
#
_entry.id   AF-A0A350UY11-F1
#
_cell.length_a   1.000
_cell.length_b   1.000
_cell.length_c   1.000
_cell.angle_alpha   90.00
_cell.angle_beta   90.00
_cell.angle_gamma   90.00
#
_symmetry.space_group_name_H-M   'P 1'
#
loop_
_entity.id
_entity.type
_entity.pdbx_description
1 polymer ?
#
loop_
_entity_poly.entity_id
_entity_poly.type
_entity_poly.pdbx_seq_one_letter_code
_entity_poly.pdbx_strand_id
1 'polypeptide(L)'
;MNHPSKFTPVIISSFVMVFISIFPGLNLLNLLCCAGIVIGGAAGTWYYAKQLEKAGQFIQNKDGIMIGLLAGIISAIVYVMFSTMIIMISKQNPVELVYKMTEQYGFAIPPETQQILNGVYDEYQKNGFSIMMIGVELFSRIVSHCIFGPIGGLLVASILNKRRKNV
;
A
#
# COMPACT_ATOMS: atom_id res chain seq x y z
N MET A 1 -33.90 8.28 0.90
CA MET A 1 -32.90 7.83 1.90
C MET A 1 -31.54 7.84 1.22
N ASN A 2 -30.71 8.85 1.45
CA ASN A 2 -29.45 9.02 0.73
C ASN A 2 -28.37 8.15 1.39
N HIS A 3 -28.06 6.99 0.80
CA HIS A 3 -26.87 6.25 1.20
C HIS A 3 -25.63 7.08 0.86
N PRO A 4 -24.75 7.38 1.84
CA PRO A 4 -23.52 8.10 1.56
C PRO A 4 -22.66 7.33 0.57
N SER A 5 -22.08 8.05 -0.39
CA SER A 5 -21.22 7.45 -1.42
C SER A 5 -19.97 6.82 -0.78
N LYS A 6 -19.66 5.59 -1.21
CA LYS A 6 -18.47 4.84 -0.76
C LYS A 6 -17.20 5.30 -1.46
N PHE A 7 -17.28 6.22 -2.42
CA PHE A 7 -16.13 6.69 -3.18
C PHE A 7 -15.19 7.57 -2.35
N THR A 8 -15.75 8.52 -1.59
CA THR A 8 -14.98 9.40 -0.69
C THR A 8 -14.15 8.64 0.35
N PRO A 9 -14.70 7.67 1.11
CA PRO A 9 -13.91 6.90 2.07
C PRO A 9 -12.84 6.02 1.42
N VAL A 10 -13.08 5.53 0.20
CA VAL A 10 -12.06 4.80 -0.58
C VAL A 10 -10.88 5.72 -0.92
N ILE A 11 -11.14 6.95 -1.37
CA ILE A 11 -10.08 7.94 -1.64
C ILE A 11 -9.28 8.26 -0.37
N ILE A 12 -9.98 8.52 0.75
CA ILE A 12 -9.33 8.83 2.03
C ILE A 12 -8.43 7.68 2.46
N SER A 13 -8.93 6.44 2.40
CA SER A 13 -8.14 5.26 2.75
C SER A 13 -6.92 5.13 1.85
N SER A 14 -7.10 5.29 0.53
CA SER A 14 -6.01 5.19 -0.46
C SER A 14 -4.94 6.24 -0.21
N PHE A 15 -5.34 7.47 0.07
CA PHE A 15 -4.42 8.56 0.38
C PHE A 15 -3.60 8.28 1.64
N VAL A 16 -4.24 7.83 2.72
CA VAL A 16 -3.54 7.49 3.97
C VAL A 16 -2.57 6.32 3.76
N MET A 17 -2.99 5.26 3.03
CA MET A 17 -2.11 4.13 2.70
C MET A 17 -0.87 4.56 1.92
N VAL A 18 -1.04 5.38 0.88
CA VAL A 18 0.06 5.88 0.04
C VAL A 18 0.97 6.80 0.84
N PHE A 19 0.40 7.73 1.61
CA PHE A 19 1.15 8.68 2.42
C PHE A 19 2.04 7.96 3.45
N ILE A 20 1.50 6.99 4.18
CA ILE A 20 2.28 6.20 5.14
C ILE A 20 3.39 5.41 4.43
N SER A 21 3.12 4.91 3.23
CA SER A 21 4.06 4.06 2.49
C SER A 21 5.19 4.84 1.83
N ILE A 22 4.95 6.08 1.40
CA ILE A 22 5.98 6.91 0.75
C ILE A 22 6.97 7.48 1.76
N PHE A 23 6.53 7.83 2.97
CA PHE A 23 7.42 8.46 3.96
C PHE A 23 8.31 7.41 4.65
N PRO A 24 9.64 7.43 4.48
CA PRO A 24 10.54 6.36 4.96
C PRO A 24 10.48 6.14 6.48
N GLY A 25 10.26 7.19 7.27
CA GLY A 25 10.07 7.04 8.73
C GLY A 25 8.78 6.31 9.12
N LEU A 26 7.73 6.42 8.31
CA LEU A 26 6.45 5.74 8.52
C LEU A 26 6.38 4.39 7.79
N ASN A 27 7.20 4.19 6.75
CA ASN A 27 7.27 2.93 6.04
C ASN A 27 7.84 1.80 6.92
N LEU A 28 8.52 2.12 8.04
CA LEU A 28 8.86 1.15 9.09
C LEU A 28 7.62 0.43 9.64
N LEU A 29 6.46 1.10 9.69
CA LEU A 29 5.20 0.45 10.09
C LEU A 29 4.74 -0.60 9.08
N ASN A 30 5.07 -0.44 7.79
CA ASN A 30 4.79 -1.46 6.80
C ASN A 30 5.74 -2.65 6.91
N LEU A 31 6.96 -2.43 7.42
CA LEU A 31 7.93 -3.49 7.73
C LEU A 31 7.44 -4.41 8.86
N LEU A 32 6.61 -3.88 9.78
CA LEU A 32 5.91 -4.63 10.82
C LEU A 32 4.56 -5.18 10.31
N CYS A 33 4.58 -5.99 9.24
CA CYS A 33 3.40 -6.70 8.72
C CYS A 33 2.30 -5.79 8.10
N CYS A 34 2.69 -4.82 7.28
CA CYS A 34 1.75 -3.92 6.56
C CYS A 34 0.81 -3.12 7.48
N ALA A 35 1.22 -2.84 8.72
CA ALA A 35 0.39 -2.12 9.69
C ALA A 35 -0.05 -0.74 9.18
N GLY A 36 0.78 -0.07 8.39
CA GLY A 36 0.41 1.18 7.71
C GLY A 36 -0.77 1.02 6.74
N ILE A 37 -0.84 -0.09 6.04
CA ILE A 37 -1.96 -0.42 5.13
C ILE A 37 -3.23 -0.72 5.93
N VAL A 38 -3.11 -1.46 7.03
CA VAL A 38 -4.24 -1.73 7.94
C VAL A 38 -4.80 -0.42 8.51
N ILE A 39 -3.94 0.50 8.94
CA ILE A 39 -4.33 1.83 9.44
C ILE A 39 -5.02 2.64 8.33
N GLY A 40 -4.48 2.61 7.10
CA GLY A 40 -5.10 3.28 5.97
C GLY A 40 -6.51 2.74 5.65
N GLY A 41 -6.71 1.42 5.67
CA GLY A 41 -8.02 0.79 5.47
C GLY A 41 -9.02 1.09 6.60
N ALA A 42 -8.51 1.20 7.83
CA ALA A 42 -9.27 1.59 9.00
C ALA A 42 -9.74 3.05 8.92
N ALA A 43 -8.90 3.97 8.45
CA ALA A 43 -9.18 5.41 8.46
C ALA A 43 -10.40 5.81 7.62
N GLY A 44 -10.50 5.38 6.35
CA GLY A 44 -11.66 5.72 5.53
C GLY A 44 -12.91 4.93 5.91
N THR A 45 -12.75 3.71 6.44
CA THR A 45 -13.87 2.96 7.01
C THR A 45 -14.47 3.68 8.23
N TRP A 46 -13.63 4.22 9.11
CA TRP A 46 -14.07 5.02 10.25
C TRP A 46 -14.81 6.28 9.80
N TYR A 47 -14.29 6.97 8.77
CA TYR A 47 -14.96 8.13 8.19
C TYR A 47 -16.33 7.77 7.59
N TYR A 48 -16.44 6.64 6.90
CA TYR A 48 -17.71 6.14 6.37
C TYR A 48 -18.70 5.81 7.49
N ALA A 49 -18.26 5.16 8.56
CA ALA A 49 -19.09 4.85 9.71
C ALA A 49 -19.68 6.12 10.35
N LYS A 50 -18.87 7.19 10.48
CA LYS A 50 -19.33 8.48 11.02
C LYS A 50 -20.36 9.17 10.12
N GLN A 51 -20.28 8.99 8.79
CA GLN A 51 -21.31 9.49 7.88
C GLN A 51 -22.62 8.72 8.02
N LEU A 52 -22.55 7.39 8.13
CA LEU A 52 -23.72 6.54 8.35
C LEU A 52 -24.41 6.86 9.68
N GLU A 53 -23.62 7.11 10.74
CA GLU A 53 -24.14 7.47 12.06
C GLU A 53 -24.97 8.77 12.01
N LYS A 54 -24.51 9.80 11.27
CA LYS A 54 -25.29 11.03 11.04
C LYS A 54 -26.59 10.79 10.28
N ALA A 55 -26.64 9.74 9.46
CA ALA A 55 -27.83 9.32 8.74
C ALA A 55 -28.71 8.33 9.52
N GLY A 56 -28.37 8.02 10.78
CA GLY A 56 -29.08 7.03 11.61
C GLY A 56 -28.85 5.57 11.17
N GLN A 57 -27.88 5.32 10.30
CA GLN A 57 -27.55 3.99 9.77
C GLN A 57 -26.31 3.39 10.47
N PHE A 58 -26.09 2.09 10.23
CA PHE A 58 -25.00 1.33 10.80
C PHE A 58 -24.06 0.83 9.70
N ILE A 59 -22.77 0.78 10.02
CA ILE A 59 -21.78 0.21 9.12
C ILE A 59 -21.89 -1.31 9.11
N GLN A 60 -22.01 -1.90 7.92
CA GLN A 60 -21.92 -3.35 7.78
C GLN A 60 -20.46 -3.77 7.67
N ASN A 61 -20.11 -4.95 8.18
CA ASN A 61 -18.76 -5.50 8.03
C ASN A 61 -18.36 -5.61 6.54
N LYS A 62 -19.32 -5.91 5.66
CA LYS A 62 -19.14 -5.92 4.21
C LYS A 62 -18.69 -4.57 3.66
N ASP A 63 -19.17 -3.45 4.23
CA ASP A 63 -18.77 -2.11 3.79
C ASP A 63 -17.31 -1.82 4.12
N GLY A 64 -16.87 -2.17 5.32
CA GLY A 64 -15.46 -2.01 5.73
C GLY A 64 -14.51 -2.86 4.88
N ILE A 65 -14.86 -4.11 4.60
CA ILE A 65 -14.10 -5.00 3.71
C ILE A 65 -13.99 -4.38 2.31
N MET A 66 -15.11 -3.90 1.76
CA MET A 66 -15.17 -3.39 0.39
C MET A 66 -14.43 -2.05 0.24
N ILE A 67 -14.50 -1.17 1.23
CA ILE A 67 -13.70 0.06 1.28
C ILE A 67 -12.21 -0.27 1.34
N GLY A 68 -11.82 -1.18 2.22
CA GLY A 68 -10.44 -1.62 2.38
C GLY A 68 -9.85 -2.27 1.12
N LEU A 69 -10.65 -3.10 0.42
CA LEU A 69 -10.22 -3.78 -0.80
C LEU A 69 -9.98 -2.79 -1.94
N LEU A 70 -10.96 -1.91 -2.20
CA LEU A 70 -10.86 -0.91 -3.26
C LEU A 70 -9.73 0.08 -3.00
N ALA A 71 -9.56 0.49 -1.75
CA ALA A 71 -8.46 1.34 -1.34
C ALA A 71 -7.09 0.64 -1.48
N GLY A 72 -7.03 -0.67 -1.20
CA GLY A 72 -5.82 -1.47 -1.40
C GLY A 72 -5.36 -1.48 -2.86
N ILE A 73 -6.29 -1.69 -3.80
CA ILE A 73 -6.00 -1.68 -5.24
C ILE A 73 -5.51 -0.29 -5.69
N ILE A 74 -6.26 0.76 -5.34
CA ILE A 74 -5.92 2.13 -5.75
C ILE A 74 -4.59 2.56 -5.15
N SER A 75 -4.36 2.29 -3.86
CA SER A 75 -3.10 2.63 -3.20
C SER A 75 -1.89 1.91 -3.79
N ALA A 76 -2.02 0.64 -4.19
CA ALA A 76 -0.93 -0.09 -4.82
C ALA A 76 -0.52 0.55 -6.16
N ILE A 77 -1.49 0.89 -7.01
CA ILE A 77 -1.26 1.53 -8.31
C ILE A 77 -0.63 2.92 -8.11
N VAL A 78 -1.22 3.74 -7.24
CA VAL A 78 -0.76 5.10 -6.97
C VAL A 78 0.65 5.07 -6.36
N TYR A 79 0.92 4.16 -5.43
CA TYR A 79 2.24 4.01 -4.84
C TYR A 79 3.30 3.70 -5.91
N VAL A 80 3.07 2.70 -6.77
CA VAL A 80 4.05 2.29 -7.78
C VAL A 80 4.29 3.43 -8.77
N MET A 81 3.25 4.17 -9.13
CA MET A 81 3.37 5.35 -9.98
C MET A 81 4.29 6.41 -9.34
N PHE A 82 4.05 6.77 -8.07
CA PHE A 82 4.89 7.74 -7.35
C PHE A 82 6.32 7.22 -7.13
N SER A 83 6.48 5.96 -6.73
CA SER A 83 7.79 5.30 -6.53
C SER A 83 8.62 5.34 -7.81
N THR A 84 8.02 4.98 -8.95
CA THR A 84 8.68 5.02 -10.26
C THR A 84 9.06 6.45 -10.65
N MET A 85 8.15 7.43 -10.45
CA MET A 85 8.46 8.84 -10.73
C MET A 85 9.62 9.36 -9.88
N ILE A 86 9.68 9.01 -8.59
CA ILE A 86 10.78 9.39 -7.70
C ILE A 86 12.10 8.80 -8.20
N ILE A 87 12.13 7.51 -8.56
CA ILE A 87 13.34 6.85 -9.05
C ILE A 87 13.83 7.51 -10.36
N MET A 88 12.93 7.81 -11.28
CA MET A 88 13.28 8.50 -12.54
C MET A 88 13.87 9.89 -12.30
N ILE A 89 13.31 10.66 -11.36
CA ILE A 89 13.80 12.02 -11.04
C ILE A 89 15.14 11.95 -10.29
N SER A 90 15.26 11.05 -9.31
CA SER A 90 16.47 10.91 -8.49
C SER A 90 17.63 10.24 -9.22
N LYS A 91 17.37 9.60 -10.37
CA LYS A 91 18.35 8.79 -11.13
C LYS A 91 19.07 7.75 -10.26
N GLN A 92 18.47 7.37 -9.14
CA GLN A 92 19.04 6.39 -8.23
C GLN A 92 18.76 5.01 -8.79
N ASN A 93 19.81 4.25 -9.05
CA ASN A 93 19.64 2.87 -9.47
C ASN A 93 19.55 1.97 -8.23
N PRO A 94 18.38 1.34 -7.96
CA PRO A 94 18.25 0.45 -6.81
C PRO A 94 19.21 -0.75 -6.88
N VAL A 95 19.63 -1.17 -8.08
CA VAL A 95 20.61 -2.24 -8.28
C VAL A 95 22.00 -1.83 -7.82
N GLU A 96 22.40 -0.56 -8.01
CA GLU A 96 23.68 -0.05 -7.53
C GLU A 96 23.73 -0.06 -5.99
N LEU A 97 22.61 0.22 -5.33
CA LEU A 97 22.51 0.13 -3.88
C LEU A 97 22.71 -1.32 -3.40
N VAL A 98 22.17 -2.30 -4.12
CA VAL A 98 22.35 -3.74 -3.82
C VAL A 98 23.81 -4.15 -3.98
N TYR A 99 24.49 -3.72 -5.05
CA TYR A 99 25.91 -3.99 -5.23
C TYR A 99 26.76 -3.40 -4.10
N LYS A 100 26.52 -2.13 -3.72
CA LYS A 100 27.22 -1.49 -2.59
C LYS A 100 27.01 -2.22 -1.27
N MET A 101 25.78 -2.67 -0.99
CA MET A 101 25.52 -3.47 0.22
C MET A 101 26.21 -4.84 0.17
N THR A 102 26.22 -5.47 -0.98
CA THR A 102 26.88 -6.77 -1.20
C THR A 102 28.38 -6.68 -0.93
N GLU A 103 29.05 -5.64 -1.47
CA GLU A 103 30.46 -5.37 -1.23
C GLU A 103 30.74 -5.01 0.23
N GLN A 104 29.86 -4.23 0.86
CA GLN A 104 30.03 -3.79 2.25
C GLN A 104 29.83 -4.91 3.27
N TYR A 105 28.91 -5.85 3.02
CA TYR A 105 28.56 -6.92 3.96
C TYR A 105 29.11 -8.30 3.55
N GLY A 106 29.81 -8.40 2.41
CA GLY A 106 30.50 -9.61 1.97
C GLY A 106 29.58 -10.75 1.50
N PHE A 107 28.33 -10.46 1.14
CA PHE A 107 27.44 -11.49 0.59
C PHE A 107 27.88 -11.81 -0.85
N ALA A 108 27.97 -13.09 -1.21
CA ALA A 108 28.23 -13.47 -2.60
C ALA A 108 26.91 -13.57 -3.36
N ILE A 109 26.74 -12.79 -4.43
CA ILE A 109 25.58 -12.92 -5.33
C ILE A 109 25.81 -14.13 -6.25
N PRO A 110 24.90 -15.12 -6.28
CA PRO A 110 24.99 -16.25 -7.19
C PRO A 110 25.08 -15.79 -8.66
N PRO A 111 25.82 -16.52 -9.52
CA PRO A 111 26.06 -16.10 -10.91
C PRO A 111 24.77 -15.98 -11.74
N GLU A 112 23.75 -16.79 -11.45
CA GLU A 112 22.43 -16.71 -12.09
C GLU A 112 21.72 -15.39 -11.75
N THR A 113 21.83 -14.93 -10.51
CA THR A 113 21.23 -13.67 -10.05
C THR A 113 21.99 -12.48 -10.62
N GLN A 114 23.31 -12.58 -10.80
CA GLN A 114 24.12 -11.52 -11.42
C GLN A 114 23.67 -11.22 -12.86
N GLN A 115 23.34 -12.25 -13.65
CA GLN A 115 22.86 -12.04 -15.02
C GLN A 115 21.55 -11.25 -15.07
N ILE A 116 20.61 -11.57 -14.15
CA ILE A 116 19.33 -10.86 -14.03
C ILE A 116 19.58 -9.42 -13.55
N LEU A 117 20.43 -9.23 -12.54
CA LEU A 117 20.77 -7.91 -12.02
C LEU A 117 21.41 -7.02 -13.08
N ASN A 118 22.31 -7.56 -13.91
CA ASN A 118 22.95 -6.80 -14.98
C ASN A 118 21.94 -6.38 -16.06
N GLY A 119 21.01 -7.27 -16.44
CA GLY A 119 19.93 -6.91 -17.38
C GLY A 119 19.04 -5.79 -16.85
N VAL A 120 18.68 -5.86 -15.56
CA VAL A 120 17.91 -4.79 -14.89
C VAL A 120 18.73 -3.51 -14.76
N TYR A 121 20.02 -3.60 -14.46
CA TYR A 121 20.93 -2.46 -14.35
C TYR A 121 21.01 -1.69 -15.66
N ASP A 122 21.18 -2.39 -16.79
CA ASP A 122 21.25 -1.79 -18.12
C ASP A 122 19.93 -1.12 -18.52
N GLU A 123 18.79 -1.72 -18.18
CA GLU A 123 17.47 -1.09 -18.36
C GLU A 123 17.32 0.19 -17.55
N TYR A 124 17.76 0.19 -16.28
CA TYR A 124 17.74 1.39 -15.44
C TYR A 124 18.67 2.48 -15.96
N GLN A 125 19.86 2.14 -16.47
CA GLN A 125 20.78 3.11 -17.07
C GLN A 125 20.23 3.72 -18.37
N LYS A 126 19.54 2.91 -19.19
CA LYS A 126 19.01 3.34 -20.48
C LYS A 126 17.68 4.10 -20.37
N ASN A 127 16.75 3.62 -19.55
CA ASN A 127 15.37 4.10 -19.50
C ASN A 127 15.02 4.81 -18.18
N GLY A 128 15.87 4.73 -17.15
CA GLY A 128 15.59 5.24 -15.80
C GLY A 128 14.65 4.36 -14.97
N PHE A 129 14.11 3.28 -15.55
CA PHE A 129 13.23 2.31 -14.90
C PHE A 129 13.31 0.95 -15.59
N SER A 130 12.94 -0.12 -14.87
CA SER A 130 12.76 -1.47 -15.44
C SER A 130 11.29 -1.87 -15.39
N ILE A 131 10.73 -2.25 -16.56
CA ILE A 131 9.33 -2.68 -16.70
C ILE A 131 9.09 -3.96 -15.88
N MET A 132 10.07 -4.87 -15.87
CA MET A 132 9.99 -6.11 -15.11
C MET A 132 9.89 -5.84 -13.60
N MET A 133 10.74 -4.96 -13.08
CA MET A 133 10.70 -4.56 -11.66
C MET A 133 9.37 -3.91 -11.28
N ILE A 134 8.86 -2.99 -12.12
CA ILE A 134 7.56 -2.34 -11.90
C ILE A 134 6.45 -3.39 -11.84
N GLY A 135 6.45 -4.37 -12.75
CA GLY A 135 5.45 -5.44 -12.77
C GLY A 135 5.47 -6.30 -11.51
N VAL A 136 6.66 -6.70 -11.06
CA VAL A 136 6.84 -7.48 -9.82
C VAL A 136 6.43 -6.68 -8.59
N GLU A 137 6.84 -5.41 -8.51
CA GLU A 137 6.47 -4.54 -7.40
C GLU A 137 4.95 -4.32 -7.34
N LEU A 138 4.32 -4.03 -8.47
CA LEU A 138 2.88 -3.82 -8.55
C LEU A 138 2.11 -5.07 -8.14
N PHE A 139 2.50 -6.24 -8.63
CA PHE A 139 1.87 -7.50 -8.27
C PHE A 139 1.99 -7.79 -6.76
N SER A 140 3.20 -7.68 -6.22
CA SER A 140 3.47 -7.89 -4.79
C SER A 140 2.65 -6.95 -3.90
N ARG A 141 2.56 -5.67 -4.29
CA ARG A 141 1.79 -4.66 -3.55
C ARG A 141 0.29 -4.87 -3.66
N ILE A 142 -0.23 -5.18 -4.85
CA ILE A 142 -1.66 -5.46 -5.01
C ILE A 142 -2.07 -6.64 -4.11
N VAL A 143 -1.32 -7.74 -4.13
CA VAL A 143 -1.63 -8.90 -3.29
C VAL A 143 -1.63 -8.51 -1.81
N SER A 144 -0.57 -7.85 -1.35
CA SER A 144 -0.44 -7.43 0.04
C SER A 144 -1.54 -6.44 0.46
N HIS A 145 -1.77 -5.40 -0.33
CA HIS A 145 -2.74 -4.35 -0.01
C HIS A 145 -4.18 -4.86 -0.07
N CYS A 146 -4.49 -5.78 -0.97
CA CYS A 146 -5.80 -6.43 -1.04
C CYS A 146 -6.07 -7.38 0.12
N ILE A 147 -5.03 -7.87 0.82
CA ILE A 147 -5.21 -8.69 2.03
C ILE A 147 -5.35 -7.77 3.25
N PHE A 148 -4.40 -6.85 3.44
CA PHE A 148 -4.32 -6.04 4.67
C PHE A 148 -5.28 -4.85 4.70
N GLY A 149 -5.64 -4.28 3.55
CA GLY A 149 -6.62 -3.19 3.46
C GLY A 149 -8.00 -3.59 4.00
N PRO A 150 -8.59 -4.71 3.55
CA PRO A 150 -9.83 -5.24 4.09
C PRO A 150 -9.78 -5.59 5.57
N ILE A 151 -8.64 -6.12 6.06
CA ILE A 151 -8.47 -6.42 7.48
C ILE A 151 -8.64 -5.14 8.32
N GLY A 152 -8.00 -4.03 7.91
CA GLY A 152 -8.15 -2.74 8.57
C GLY A 152 -9.58 -2.23 8.59
N GLY A 153 -10.28 -2.33 7.46
CA GLY A 153 -11.69 -1.94 7.37
C GLY A 153 -12.61 -2.83 8.21
N LEU A 154 -12.41 -4.15 8.20
CA LEU A 154 -13.20 -5.09 8.99
C LEU A 154 -13.01 -4.85 10.50
N LEU A 155 -11.79 -4.59 10.93
CA LEU A 155 -11.46 -4.33 12.34
C LEU A 155 -12.25 -3.13 12.87
N VAL A 156 -12.21 -2.00 12.15
CA VAL A 156 -12.95 -0.80 12.56
C VAL A 156 -14.45 -1.03 12.55
N ALA A 157 -15.01 -1.63 11.50
CA ALA A 157 -16.44 -1.92 11.42
C ALA A 157 -16.88 -2.79 12.61
N SER A 158 -16.10 -3.80 12.96
CA SER A 158 -16.38 -4.71 14.07
C SER A 158 -16.27 -4.03 15.44
N ILE A 159 -15.24 -3.20 15.65
CA ILE A 159 -15.06 -2.45 16.91
C ILE A 159 -16.21 -1.48 17.13
N LEU A 160 -16.62 -0.73 16.10
CA LEU A 160 -17.72 0.24 16.20
C LEU A 160 -19.06 -0.46 16.45
N ASN A 161 -19.33 -1.56 15.74
CA ASN A 161 -20.53 -2.37 15.96
C ASN A 161 -20.56 -3.00 17.36
N LYS A 162 -19.42 -3.44 17.90
CA LYS A 162 -19.33 -3.99 19.26
C LYS A 162 -19.53 -2.92 20.32
N ARG A 163 -18.90 -1.75 20.20
CA ARG A 163 -19.07 -0.63 21.14
C ARG A 163 -20.54 -0.26 21.29
N ARG A 164 -21.29 -0.25 20.20
CA ARG A 164 -22.70 0.14 20.19
C ARG A 164 -23.65 -0.94 20.71
N LYS A 165 -23.28 -2.22 20.71
CA LYS A 165 -24.07 -3.27 21.38
C LYS A 165 -23.96 -3.23 22.90
N ASN A 166 -22.93 -2.57 23.43
CA ASN A 166 -22.64 -2.47 24.85
C ASN A 166 -23.09 -1.11 25.46
N VAL A 167 -23.75 -0.25 24.67
CA VAL A 167 -24.35 1.03 25.07
C VAL A 167 -25.84 0.92 24.83
#